data_AF-A0A093FG56-F1
#
_entry.id   AF-A0A093FG56-F1
#
_cell.length_a   1.000
_cell.length_b   1.000
_cell.length_c   1.000
_cell.angle_alpha   90.00
_cell.angle_beta   90.00
_cell.angle_gamma   90.00
#
_symmetry.space_group_name_H-M   'P 1'
#
loop_
_entity.id
_entity.type
_entity.pdbx_description
1 polymer ?
#
loop_
_entity_poly.entity_id
_entity_poly.type
_entity_poly.pdbx_seq_one_letter_code
_entity_poly.pdbx_strand_id
1 'polypeptide(L)' 'ETHIIHTFKEDFYGEILSIVITGYIRPEKNFDSLEALISAIQEDIEEANRQLDLPGHLKFKEDNFFHLPEGKIVNN' A
#
# COMPACT_ATOMS: atom_id res chain seq x y z
N GLU A 1 9.37 2.37 1.27
CA GLU A 1 8.57 2.40 2.50
C GLU A 1 7.12 2.08 2.16
N THR A 2 6.34 1.56 3.10
CA THR A 2 4.92 1.27 2.90
C THR A 2 4.12 1.83 4.07
N HIS A 3 3.11 2.65 3.78
CA HIS A 3 2.11 3.08 4.75
C HIS A 3 0.84 2.28 4.54
N ILE A 4 0.44 1.48 5.54
CA ILE A 4 -0.82 0.76 5.51
C ILE A 4 -1.93 1.72 5.94
N ILE A 5 -2.97 1.87 5.13
CA ILE A 5 -4.14 2.71 5.45
C ILE A 5 -5.04 1.97 6.46
N HIS A 6 -4.49 1.74 7.66
CA HIS A 6 -5.13 1.08 8.79
C HIS A 6 -4.43 1.48 10.08
N THR A 7 -5.20 1.74 11.14
CA THR A 7 -4.65 2.04 12.46
C THR A 7 -4.46 0.75 13.26
N PHE A 8 -3.20 0.34 13.42
CA PHE A 8 -2.81 -0.77 14.30
C PHE A 8 -2.71 -0.31 15.76
N LYS A 9 -2.87 -1.26 16.69
CA LYS A 9 -2.78 -0.98 18.15
C LYS A 9 -1.33 -0.94 18.65
N GLU A 10 -0.44 -1.63 17.97
CA GLU A 10 0.97 -1.80 18.33
C GLU A 10 1.81 -1.95 17.06
N ASP A 11 3.13 -1.75 17.22
CA ASP A 11 4.09 -1.96 16.15
C ASP A 11 4.29 -3.46 15.87
N PHE A 12 4.64 -3.79 14.63
CA PHE A 12 4.81 -5.16 14.15
C PHE A 12 6.24 -5.42 13.62
N TYR A 13 7.25 -4.92 14.34
CA TYR A 13 8.65 -5.16 13.99
C TYR A 13 8.99 -6.65 14.03
N GLY A 14 9.63 -7.15 12.96
CA GLY A 14 9.99 -8.56 12.80
C GLY A 14 8.94 -9.41 12.10
N GLU A 15 7.72 -8.88 11.92
CA GLU A 15 6.67 -9.54 11.16
C GLU A 15 6.91 -9.47 9.65
N ILE A 16 6.29 -10.38 8.91
CA ILE A 16 6.34 -10.41 7.45
C ILE A 16 5.23 -9.52 6.89
N LEU A 17 5.62 -8.53 6.09
CA LEU A 17 4.68 -7.69 5.34
C LEU A 17 4.53 -8.20 3.91
N SER A 18 3.37 -8.77 3.59
CA SER A 18 2.99 -9.17 2.23
C SER A 18 2.32 -8.02 1.47
N ILE A 19 2.78 -7.70 0.26
CA ILE A 19 2.26 -6.59 -0.56
C ILE A 19 2.04 -6.98 -2.01
N VAL A 20 1.03 -6.40 -2.66
CA VAL A 20 0.81 -6.43 -4.11
C VAL A 20 0.78 -4.99 -4.62
N ILE A 21 1.68 -4.65 -5.55
CA ILE A 21 1.74 -3.32 -6.16
C ILE A 21 0.82 -3.32 -7.39
N THR A 22 -0.26 -2.54 -7.34
CA THR A 22 -1.34 -2.58 -8.34
C THR A 22 -1.44 -1.32 -9.21
N GLY A 23 -0.64 -0.29 -8.93
CA GLY A 23 -0.70 0.98 -9.63
C GLY A 23 0.45 1.91 -9.30
N TYR A 24 0.53 3.00 -10.06
CA TYR A 24 1.51 4.06 -9.91
C TYR A 24 0.78 5.40 -9.77
N ILE A 25 1.09 6.17 -8.73
CA ILE A 25 0.44 7.46 -8.46
C ILE A 25 1.24 8.60 -9.10
N ARG A 26 2.51 8.76 -8.74
CA ARG A 26 3.38 9.85 -9.20
C ARG A 26 4.86 9.55 -8.97
N PRO A 27 5.78 10.29 -9.61
CA PRO A 27 7.19 10.25 -9.23
C PRO A 27 7.43 10.96 -7.89
N GLU A 28 8.63 10.76 -7.34
CA GLU A 28 9.12 11.55 -6.23
C GLU A 28 9.16 13.04 -6.61
N LYS A 29 8.88 13.89 -5.62
CA LYS A 29 8.84 15.35 -5.78
C LYS A 29 9.60 15.97 -4.62
N ASN A 30 10.26 17.08 -4.90
CA ASN A 30 10.77 17.97 -3.86
C ASN A 30 9.62 18.86 -3.38
N PHE A 31 9.60 19.18 -2.09
CA PHE A 31 8.59 20.04 -1.48
C PHE A 31 9.26 21.21 -0.78
N ASP A 32 8.68 22.40 -0.93
CA ASP A 32 9.23 23.63 -0.38
C ASP A 32 8.87 23.83 1.10
N SER A 33 7.95 23.03 1.65
CA SER A 33 7.58 23.03 3.07
C SER A 33 7.10 21.66 3.57
N LEU A 34 7.05 21.51 4.89
CA LEU A 34 6.50 20.31 5.55
C LEU A 34 5.00 20.18 5.27
N GLU A 35 4.26 21.29 5.26
CA GLU A 35 2.83 21.31 4.97
C GLU A 35 2.53 20.85 3.54
N ALA A 36 3.36 21.28 2.57
CA ALA A 36 3.24 20.84 1.18
C ALA A 36 3.49 19.32 1.05
N LEU A 37 4.48 18.80 1.78
CA LEU A 37 4.73 17.36 1.84
C LEU A 37 3.55 16.59 2.46
N ILE A 38 3.02 17.06 3.59
CA ILE A 38 1.87 16.43 4.27
C ILE A 38 0.65 16.42 3.35
N SER A 39 0.34 17.55 2.69
CA SER A 39 -0.77 17.64 1.73
C SER A 39 -0.62 16.64 0.59
N ALA A 40 0.57 16.54 0.01
CA ALA A 40 0.83 15.60 -1.08
C ALA A 40 0.67 14.13 -0.64
N ILE A 41 1.10 13.79 0.58
CA ILE A 41 0.90 12.43 1.13
C ILE A 41 -0.59 12.15 1.35
N GLN A 42 -1.37 13.13 1.84
CA GLN A 42 -2.82 12.98 2.02
C GLN A 42 -3.53 12.78 0.68
N GLU A 43 -3.14 13.54 -0.34
CA GLU A 43 -3.65 13.38 -1.72
C GLU A 43 -3.30 11.99 -2.29
N ASP A 44 -2.08 11.50 -2.06
CA ASP A 44 -1.65 10.16 -2.49
C ASP A 44 -2.51 9.06 -1.81
N ILE A 45 -2.84 9.21 -0.52
CA ILE A 45 -3.73 8.29 0.22
C ILE A 45 -5.16 8.32 -0.36
N GLU A 46 -5.70 9.50 -0.65
CA GLU A 46 -7.04 9.65 -1.25
C GLU A 46 -7.11 9.04 -2.65
N GLU A 47 -6.10 9.26 -3.49
CA GLU A 47 -6.01 8.63 -4.81
C GLU A 47 -5.89 7.11 -4.70
N ALA A 48 -5.06 6.60 -3.79
CA ALA A 48 -4.92 5.16 -3.55
C ALA A 48 -6.25 4.51 -3.17
N ASN A 49 -7.00 5.11 -2.24
CA ASN A 49 -8.34 4.62 -1.85
C ASN A 49 -9.29 4.58 -3.05
N ARG A 50 -9.37 5.67 -3.84
CA ARG A 50 -10.22 5.73 -5.03
C ARG A 50 -9.87 4.67 -6.07
N GLN A 51 -8.58 4.45 -6.33
CA GLN A 51 -8.13 3.45 -7.29
C GLN A 51 -8.40 2.02 -6.79
N LEU A 52 -8.16 1.75 -5.51
CA LEU A 52 -8.37 0.42 -4.93
C LEU A 52 -9.85 0.00 -4.87
N ASP A 53 -10.77 0.96 -4.86
CA ASP A 53 -12.21 0.72 -4.95
C ASP A 53 -12.69 0.34 -6.37
N LEU A 54 -11.84 0.47 -7.39
CA LEU A 54 -12.19 0.07 -8.76
C LEU A 54 -12.27 -1.47 -8.87
N PRO A 55 -13.22 -2.02 -9.66
CA PRO A 55 -13.36 -3.47 -9.83
C PRO A 55 -12.08 -4.17 -10.31
N GLY A 56 -11.25 -3.46 -11.08
CA GLY A 56 -9.97 -3.98 -11.57
C GLY A 56 -8.95 -4.24 -10.46
N HIS A 57 -9.06 -3.53 -9.34
CA HIS A 57 -8.14 -3.59 -8.20
C HIS A 57 -8.70 -4.43 -7.05
N LEU A 58 -10.02 -4.41 -6.84
CA LEU A 58 -10.68 -5.19 -5.78
C LEU A 58 -10.35 -6.69 -5.81
N LYS A 59 -10.17 -7.25 -7.01
CA LYS A 59 -9.81 -8.67 -7.18
C LYS A 59 -8.50 -9.07 -6.49
N PHE A 60 -7.57 -8.13 -6.31
CA PHE A 60 -6.27 -8.42 -5.70
C PHE A 60 -6.36 -8.59 -4.18
N LYS A 61 -7.43 -8.07 -3.54
CA LYS A 61 -7.64 -8.23 -2.11
C LYS A 61 -7.84 -9.69 -1.70
N GLU A 62 -8.45 -10.48 -2.59
CA GLU A 62 -8.74 -11.90 -2.41
C GLU A 62 -7.76 -12.78 -3.21
N ASP A 63 -6.60 -12.24 -3.63
CA ASP A 63 -5.61 -13.02 -4.37
C ASP A 63 -5.04 -14.13 -3.50
N ASN A 64 -4.85 -15.32 -4.09
CA ASN A 64 -4.29 -16.48 -3.39
C ASN A 64 -2.94 -16.16 -2.73
N PHE A 65 -2.17 -15.20 -3.24
CA PHE A 65 -0.95 -14.69 -2.61
C PHE A 65 -1.10 -14.43 -1.09
N PHE A 66 -2.24 -13.87 -0.65
CA PHE A 66 -2.49 -13.56 0.76
C PHE A 66 -3.00 -14.74 1.59
N HIS A 67 -3.33 -15.87 0.95
CA HIS A 67 -3.89 -17.06 1.60
C HIS A 67 -2.95 -18.28 1.56
N LEU A 68 -1.77 -18.14 0.95
CA LEU A 68 -0.79 -19.21 0.91
C LEU A 68 -0.24 -19.48 2.32
N PRO A 69 -0.19 -20.74 2.77
CA PRO A 69 0.42 -21.08 4.05
C PRO A 69 1.92 -20.73 4.03
N GLU A 70 2.42 -20.25 5.17
CA GLU A 70 3.82 -19.89 5.37
C GLU A 70 4.76 -20.99 4.84
N GLY A 71 5.74 -20.62 4.01
CA GLY A 71 6.76 -21.54 3.49
C GLY A 71 6.66 -21.89 2.00
N LYS A 72 5.66 -21.40 1.26
CA LYS A 72 5.67 -21.42 -0.22
C LYS A 72 5.95 -20.04 -0.78
N ILE A 73 7.22 -19.62 -0.73
CA ILE A 73 7.70 -18.51 -1.55
C ILE A 73 7.62 -18.99 -3.00
N VAL A 74 6.55 -18.60 -3.70
CA VAL A 74 6.44 -18.82 -5.15
C VAL A 74 7.27 -17.72 -5.79
N ASN A 75 8.54 -18.06 -6.08
CA ASN A 75 9.32 -17.30 -7.03
C ASN A 75 8.70 -17.54 -8.40
N ASN A 76 8.14 -16.51 -9.01
CA ASN A 76 7.76 -16.52 -10.42
C ASN A 76 8.89 -15.91 -11.26
#